data_AF-A0A7C5FT85-F1
#
_entry.id   AF-A0A7C5FT85-F1
#
_cell.length_a   1.000
_cell.length_b   1.000
_cell.length_c   1.000
_cell.angle_alpha   90.00
_cell.angle_beta   90.00
_cell.angle_gamma   90.00
#
_symmetry.space_group_name_H-M   'P 1'
#
loop_
_entity.id
_entity.type
_entity.pdbx_description
1 polymer ?
#
loop_
_entity_poly.entity_id
_entity_poly.type
_entity_poly.pdbx_seq_one_letter_code
_entity_poly.pdbx_strand_id
1 'polypeptide(L)' 'IAAGKNAKMKTLAAIYGYLKPDDNPDNWGADALIESPEQLTSWITATCH' A
#
# COMPACT_ATOMS: atom_id res chain seq x y z
N ILE A 1 -6.15 -5.11 -3.58
CA ILE A 1 -5.98 -5.48 -2.16
C ILE A 1 -6.54 -6.88 -1.85
N ALA A 2 -7.83 -7.14 -2.09
CA ALA A 2 -8.45 -8.44 -1.81
C ALA A 2 -7.69 -9.66 -2.39
N ALA A 3 -7.18 -9.56 -3.63
CA ALA A 3 -6.38 -10.62 -4.25
C ALA A 3 -5.07 -10.93 -3.48
N GLY A 4 -4.35 -9.90 -3.02
CA GLY A 4 -3.13 -10.08 -2.23
C GLY A 4 -3.42 -10.72 -0.88
N LYS A 5 -4.47 -10.25 -0.19
CA LYS A 5 -4.93 -10.87 1.08
C LYS A 5 -5.31 -12.34 0.90
N ASN A 6 -6.05 -12.68 -0.15
CA ASN A 6 -6.42 -14.07 -0.47
C ASN A 6 -5.20 -14.95 -0.79
N ALA A 7 -4.15 -14.37 -1.35
CA ALA A 7 -2.87 -15.04 -1.59
C ALA A 7 -1.96 -15.10 -0.34
N LYS A 8 -2.44 -14.66 0.84
CA LYS A 8 -1.64 -14.47 2.07
C LYS A 8 -0.42 -13.55 1.87
N MET A 9 -0.52 -12.64 0.91
CA MET A 9 0.48 -11.62 0.63
C MET A 9 0.15 -10.32 1.35
N LYS A 10 1.20 -9.60 1.74
CA LYS A 10 1.11 -8.23 2.25
C LYS A 10 0.69 -7.27 1.12
N THR A 11 -0.16 -6.31 1.44
CA THR A 11 -0.76 -5.36 0.49
C THR A 11 -0.40 -3.93 0.86
N LEU A 12 0.04 -3.17 -0.14
CA LEU A 12 0.44 -1.79 -0.02
C LEU A 12 -0.41 -0.95 -0.97
N ALA A 13 -0.94 0.18 -0.51
CA ALA A 13 -1.61 1.15 -1.38
C ALA A 13 -0.73 2.38 -1.58
N ALA A 14 -0.46 2.71 -2.84
CA ALA A 14 0.22 3.94 -3.21
C ALA A 14 -0.80 5.07 -3.24
N ILE A 15 -0.60 6.07 -2.37
CA ILE A 15 -1.42 7.26 -2.26
C ILE A 15 -0.78 8.47 -2.95
N TYR A 16 0.09 8.20 -3.91
CA TYR A 16 0.69 9.17 -4.81
C TYR A 16 0.34 8.88 -6.27
N GLY A 17 0.38 9.93 -7.11
CA GLY A 17 0.06 9.84 -8.54
C GLY A 17 -1.42 10.08 -8.81
N TYR A 18 -2.04 9.24 -9.63
CA TYR A 18 -3.43 9.40 -10.06
C TYR A 18 -4.40 8.89 -8.98
N LEU A 19 -4.62 9.68 -7.94
CA LEU A 19 -5.73 9.52 -7.00
C LEU A 19 -6.75 10.62 -7.24
N LYS A 20 -8.04 10.27 -7.16
CA LYS A 20 -9.08 11.28 -7.18
C LYS A 20 -9.08 12.03 -5.85
N PRO A 21 -9.41 13.33 -5.82
CA PRO A 21 -9.51 14.08 -4.57
C PRO A 21 -10.53 13.49 -3.57
N ASP A 22 -11.54 12.77 -4.09
CA ASP A 22 -12.59 12.15 -3.30
C ASP A 22 -12.30 10.69 -2.91
N ASP A 23 -11.17 10.12 -3.37
CA ASP A 23 -10.78 8.79 -2.93
C ASP A 23 -10.26 8.88 -1.49
N ASN A 24 -10.75 7.99 -0.62
CA ASN A 24 -10.28 7.86 0.76
C ASN A 24 -9.43 6.59 0.91
N PRO A 25 -8.09 6.68 0.82
CA PRO A 25 -7.22 5.51 0.79
C PRO A 25 -7.22 4.70 2.09
N ASP A 26 -7.54 5.35 3.22
CA ASP A 26 -7.62 4.72 4.53
C ASP A 26 -8.66 3.58 4.55
N ASN A 27 -9.73 3.72 3.73
CA ASN A 27 -10.82 2.76 3.67
C ASN A 27 -10.57 1.59 2.70
N TRP A 28 -9.46 1.60 1.95
CA TRP A 28 -9.16 0.55 0.98
C TRP A 28 -8.72 -0.76 1.65
N GLY A 29 -8.29 -0.68 2.92
CA GLY A 29 -7.92 -1.84 3.73
C GLY A 29 -6.58 -2.46 3.31
N ALA A 30 -5.65 -1.67 2.79
CA ALA A 30 -4.26 -2.12 2.61
C ALA A 30 -3.57 -2.31 3.97
N ASP A 31 -2.52 -3.13 4.02
CA ASP A 31 -1.73 -3.32 5.24
C ASP A 31 -0.84 -2.11 5.55
N ALA A 32 -0.52 -1.31 4.53
CA ALA A 32 0.11 0.00 4.67
C ALA A 32 -0.21 0.91 3.49
N LEU A 33 0.03 2.21 3.70
CA LEU A 33 -0.10 3.28 2.71
C LEU A 33 1.27 3.90 2.47
N ILE A 34 1.60 4.24 1.23
CA ILE A 34 2.81 4.98 0.88
C ILE A 34 2.49 6.25 0.08
N GLU A 35 3.05 7.37 0.53
CA GLU A 35 2.92 8.71 -0.05
C GLU A 35 4.01 9.02 -1.08
N SER A 36 5.07 8.22 -1.12
CA SER A 36 6.09 8.34 -2.15
C SER A 36 6.68 6.97 -2.55
N PRO A 37 7.20 6.84 -3.78
CA PRO A 37 7.90 5.62 -4.20
C PRO A 37 9.10 5.25 -3.31
N GLU A 38 9.75 6.23 -2.69
CA GLU A 38 10.93 6.01 -1.84
C GLU A 38 10.59 5.19 -0.59
N GLN A 39 9.36 5.35 -0.07
CA GLN A 39 8.86 4.58 1.09
C GLN A 39 8.67 3.09 0.78
N LEU A 40 8.55 2.70 -0.50
CA LEU A 40 8.44 1.29 -0.89
C LEU A 40 9.68 0.49 -0.46
N THR A 41 10.87 1.04 -0.69
CA THR A 41 12.14 0.39 -0.33
C THR A 41 12.24 0.20 1.18
N SER A 42 11.92 1.24 1.95
CA SER A 42 11.88 1.16 3.42
C SER A 42 10.93 0.06 3.90
N TRP A 43 9.77 -0.09 3.25
CA TRP A 43 8.77 -1.08 3.61
C TRP A 43 9.23 -2.52 3.27
N ILE A 44 9.80 -2.72 2.09
CA ILE A 44 10.36 -4.03 1.69
C ILE A 44 11.47 -4.45 2.64
N THR A 45 12.39 -3.54 2.99
CA THR A 45 13.47 -3.82 3.94
C THR A 45 12.94 -4.12 5.34
N ALA A 46 11.92 -3.40 5.82
CA ALA A 46 11.32 -3.65 7.14
C ALA A 46 10.54 -4.97 7.24
N THR A 47 10.06 -5.50 6.10
CA THR A 47 9.22 -6.72 6.07
C THR A 47 10.04 -7.98 5.77
N CYS A 48 11.26 -7.83 5.24
CA CYS A 48 12.19 -8.93 5.01
C CYS A 48 12.98 -9.19 6.30
N HIS A 49 12.73 -10.33 6.94
CA HIS A 49 13.40 -10.76 8.17
C HIS A 49 14.12 -12.09 7.96
#